data_AF-A0AAV3UEA2-F1
#
_entry.id   AF-A0AAV3UEA2-F1
#
_cell.length_a   1.000
_cell.length_b   1.000
_cell.length_c   1.000
_cell.angle_alpha   90.00
_cell.angle_beta   90.00
_cell.angle_gamma   90.00
#
_symmetry.space_group_name_H-M   'P 1'
#
loop_
_entity.id
_entity.type
_entity.pdbx_description
1 polymer ?
#
loop_
_entity_poly.entity_id
_entity_poly.type
_entity_poly.pdbx_seq_one_letter_code
_entity_poly.pdbx_strand_id
1 'polypeptide(L)'
;MAAEQNFDYSIHHPRGLDDDFRSALSDYLCWTRNLSKTKHVQFLYNNYDVEKHIYVTGNGPIFKTNYPSPENGANLVDHCCEMLQYPNSEFVEHEIEEWLPDATEYAKENDISPMNLLYWEQRMGRWGALAPREKDIAIRGVSPFSNYNLLLTVLSVDSARLSPPNHDLISGVIEEKWPELRRYTVNPSKNPLKAKIASTAPYPVERFLRYVNAKMN
;
A
#
# COMPACT_ATOMS: atom_id res chain seq x y z
N MET A 1 -26.14 -1.79 15.09
CA MET A 1 -25.93 -3.22 14.76
C MET A 1 -25.60 -3.30 13.29
N ALA A 2 -24.33 -3.53 12.94
CA ALA A 2 -23.96 -3.78 11.55
C ALA A 2 -24.59 -5.12 11.13
N ALA A 3 -25.21 -5.17 9.96
CA ALA A 3 -25.77 -6.41 9.44
C ALA A 3 -24.64 -7.44 9.33
N GLU A 4 -24.69 -8.49 10.16
CA GLU A 4 -23.83 -9.66 10.03
C GLU A 4 -24.13 -10.26 8.65
N GLN A 5 -23.27 -9.96 7.68
CA GLN A 5 -23.19 -10.81 6.51
C GLN A 5 -22.64 -12.13 7.03
N ASN A 6 -23.38 -13.21 6.75
CA ASN A 6 -23.03 -14.57 7.13
C ASN A 6 -21.88 -15.04 6.23
N PHE A 7 -20.73 -14.37 6.33
CA PHE A 7 -19.51 -14.80 5.67
C PHE A 7 -19.03 -16.06 6.36
N ASP A 8 -18.80 -17.10 5.58
CA ASP A 8 -17.98 -18.22 6.05
C ASP A 8 -16.54 -17.73 6.16
N TYR A 9 -16.08 -17.49 7.39
CA TYR A 9 -14.73 -17.02 7.66
C TYR A 9 -14.11 -17.76 8.84
N SER A 10 -12.80 -17.95 8.74
CA SER A 10 -11.97 -18.51 9.80
C SER A 10 -10.87 -17.51 10.18
N ILE A 11 -10.59 -17.42 11.49
CA ILE A 11 -9.48 -16.61 12.00
C ILE A 11 -8.28 -17.52 12.22
N HIS A 12 -7.15 -17.16 11.63
CA HIS A 12 -5.90 -17.90 11.77
C HIS A 12 -4.82 -17.05 12.41
N HIS A 13 -4.07 -17.65 13.33
CA HIS A 13 -2.90 -17.06 13.95
C HIS A 13 -1.64 -17.78 13.45
N PRO A 14 -0.88 -17.17 12.52
CA PRO A 14 0.30 -17.80 11.98
C PRO A 14 1.33 -18.11 13.06
N ARG A 15 1.87 -19.33 13.03
CA ARG A 15 2.94 -19.78 13.93
C ARG A 15 4.28 -19.10 13.59
N GLY A 16 5.31 -19.40 14.37
CA GLY A 16 6.69 -19.05 14.02
C GLY A 16 7.10 -19.63 12.67
N LEU A 17 8.14 -19.05 12.06
CA LEU A 17 8.68 -19.62 10.82
C LEU A 17 9.44 -20.91 11.12
N ASP A 18 9.03 -21.99 10.46
CA ASP A 18 9.64 -23.31 10.54
C ASP A 18 10.92 -23.35 9.70
N ASP A 19 11.92 -24.12 10.13
CA ASP A 19 13.22 -24.17 9.43
C ASP A 19 13.10 -24.78 8.03
N ASP A 20 12.23 -25.78 7.87
CA ASP A 20 11.93 -26.39 6.56
C ASP A 20 11.38 -25.35 5.57
N PHE A 21 10.46 -24.50 6.02
CA PHE A 21 9.91 -23.44 5.18
C PHE A 21 10.95 -22.36 4.86
N ARG A 22 11.83 -22.02 5.81
CA ARG A 22 12.94 -21.08 5.55
C ARG A 22 13.90 -21.63 4.51
N SER A 23 14.19 -22.93 4.55
CA SER A 23 15.02 -23.60 3.55
C SER A 23 14.35 -23.52 2.18
N ALA A 24 13.09 -23.98 2.08
CA ALA A 24 12.34 -23.95 0.83
C ALA A 24 12.24 -22.54 0.23
N LEU A 25 12.01 -21.51 1.06
CA LEU A 25 11.95 -20.13 0.61
C LEU A 25 13.31 -19.61 0.13
N SER A 26 14.40 -20.03 0.77
CA SER A 26 15.77 -19.63 0.37
C SER A 26 16.24 -20.34 -0.90
N ASP A 27 15.80 -21.58 -1.10
CA ASP A 27 16.03 -22.30 -2.36
C ASP A 27 15.22 -21.66 -3.51
N TYR A 28 14.02 -21.16 -3.21
CA TYR A 28 13.16 -20.47 -4.19
C TYR A 28 13.65 -19.05 -4.54
N LEU A 29 14.16 -18.31 -3.55
CA LEU A 29 14.53 -16.90 -3.70
C LEU A 29 16.00 -16.67 -3.37
N CYS A 30 16.73 -16.09 -4.32
CA CYS A 30 18.12 -15.63 -4.11
C CYS A 30 18.32 -14.74 -2.87
N TRP A 31 17.26 -14.04 -2.42
CA TRP A 31 17.28 -13.31 -1.16
C TRP A 31 15.90 -13.32 -0.51
N THR A 32 15.86 -13.74 0.76
CA THR A 32 14.65 -13.85 1.58
C THR A 32 14.63 -12.78 2.67
N ARG A 33 13.44 -12.21 2.91
CA ARG A 33 13.21 -11.32 4.05
C ARG A 33 12.44 -12.06 5.13
N ASN A 34 12.96 -12.07 6.34
CA ASN A 34 12.26 -12.60 7.50
C ASN A 34 11.39 -11.50 8.13
N LEU A 35 10.16 -11.38 7.65
CA LEU A 35 9.18 -10.39 8.11
C LEU A 35 8.00 -11.09 8.78
N SER A 36 7.27 -10.40 9.65
CA SER A 36 6.05 -10.97 10.26
C SER A 36 5.06 -11.48 9.21
N LYS A 37 5.02 -10.84 8.03
CA LYS A 37 4.16 -11.26 6.92
C LYS A 37 4.57 -12.59 6.27
N THR A 38 5.83 -12.99 6.39
CA THR A 38 6.35 -14.27 5.87
C THR A 38 5.64 -15.44 6.55
N LYS A 39 5.18 -15.28 7.80
CA LYS A 39 4.38 -16.29 8.51
C LYS A 39 3.03 -16.56 7.83
N HIS A 40 2.42 -15.56 7.21
CA HIS A 40 1.19 -15.77 6.43
C HIS A 40 1.49 -16.58 5.16
N VAL A 41 2.66 -16.39 4.54
CA VAL A 41 3.09 -17.19 3.38
C VAL A 41 3.28 -18.65 3.78
N GLN A 42 3.97 -18.93 4.89
CA GLN A 42 4.10 -20.30 5.41
C GLN A 42 2.74 -20.93 5.72
N PHE A 43 1.82 -20.17 6.32
CA PHE A 43 0.49 -20.66 6.59
C PHE A 43 -0.22 -21.09 5.30
N LEU A 44 -0.13 -20.28 4.24
CA LEU A 44 -0.72 -20.62 2.95
C LEU A 44 -0.03 -21.83 2.32
N TYR A 45 1.30 -21.86 2.34
CA TYR A 45 2.13 -22.97 1.84
C TYR A 45 1.75 -24.32 2.47
N ASN A 46 1.47 -24.33 3.77
CA ASN A 46 1.18 -25.55 4.51
C ASN A 46 -0.28 -26.03 4.40
N ASN A 47 -1.22 -25.13 4.05
CA ASN A 47 -2.65 -25.42 4.19
C ASN A 47 -3.44 -25.31 2.87
N TYR A 48 -2.85 -24.73 1.83
CA TYR A 48 -3.55 -24.46 0.57
C TYR A 48 -2.80 -25.04 -0.61
N ASP A 49 -3.59 -25.61 -1.52
CA ASP A 49 -3.13 -26.15 -2.80
C ASP A 49 -3.27 -25.07 -3.87
N VAL A 50 -2.15 -24.69 -4.48
CA VAL A 50 -2.07 -23.61 -5.49
C VAL A 50 -2.87 -23.89 -6.77
N GLU A 51 -3.17 -25.16 -7.06
CA GLU A 51 -3.97 -25.55 -8.22
C GLU A 51 -5.48 -25.48 -7.92
N LYS A 52 -5.86 -25.44 -6.65
CA LYS A 52 -7.28 -25.45 -6.21
C LYS A 52 -7.72 -24.14 -5.59
N HIS A 53 -6.79 -23.28 -5.19
CA HIS A 53 -7.08 -22.05 -4.46
C HIS A 53 -6.45 -20.85 -5.13
N ILE A 54 -7.22 -19.77 -5.22
CA ILE A 54 -6.73 -18.46 -5.65
C ILE A 54 -6.79 -17.49 -4.47
N TYR A 55 -5.69 -16.76 -4.26
CA TYR A 55 -5.60 -15.73 -3.26
C TYR A 55 -6.02 -14.39 -3.86
N VAL A 56 -7.15 -13.85 -3.41
CA VAL A 56 -7.61 -12.52 -3.82
C VAL A 56 -7.08 -11.47 -2.85
N THR A 57 -6.37 -10.47 -3.35
CA THR A 57 -5.80 -9.37 -2.54
C THR A 57 -6.28 -8.02 -3.01
N GLY A 58 -6.33 -7.05 -2.09
CA GLY A 58 -6.55 -5.65 -2.43
C GLY A 58 -5.24 -4.87 -2.52
N ASN A 59 -4.91 -4.32 -3.69
CA ASN A 59 -3.91 -3.25 -3.83
C ASN A 59 -4.58 -1.88 -3.72
N GLY A 60 -5.15 -1.59 -2.54
CA GLY A 60 -5.85 -0.33 -2.25
C GLY A 60 -5.00 0.95 -2.13
N PRO A 61 -3.67 0.94 -1.88
CA PRO A 61 -2.97 2.19 -1.62
C PRO A 61 -2.92 3.20 -2.76
N ILE A 62 -3.09 2.78 -4.01
CA ILE A 62 -3.08 3.66 -5.18
C ILE A 62 -4.35 4.51 -5.36
N PHE A 63 -5.45 4.16 -4.68
CA PHE A 63 -6.73 4.92 -4.74
C PHE A 63 -6.79 6.05 -3.72
N LYS A 64 -5.64 6.47 -3.20
CA LYS A 64 -5.52 7.56 -2.23
C LYS A 64 -4.24 8.33 -2.48
N THR A 65 -4.24 9.58 -2.05
CA THR A 65 -3.02 10.37 -1.97
C THR A 65 -2.13 9.82 -0.87
N ASN A 66 -0.87 9.49 -1.20
CA ASN A 66 0.11 8.97 -0.24
C ASN A 66 1.25 9.94 0.01
N TYR A 67 1.67 10.68 -1.03
CA TYR A 67 2.72 11.67 -0.96
C TYR A 67 2.08 13.04 -1.12
N PRO A 68 2.06 13.88 -0.05
CA PRO A 68 1.56 15.24 -0.17
C PRO A 68 2.48 16.07 -1.06
N SER A 69 1.92 17.09 -1.69
CA SER A 69 2.71 18.11 -2.39
C SER A 69 3.64 18.83 -1.41
N PRO A 70 4.83 19.26 -1.86
CA PRO A 70 5.73 20.07 -1.05
C PRO A 70 5.12 21.41 -0.68
N GLU A 71 5.62 22.02 0.39
CA GLU A 71 5.34 23.42 0.72
C GLU A 71 5.93 24.36 -0.35
N ASN A 72 5.34 25.55 -0.49
CA ASN A 72 5.79 26.53 -1.49
C ASN A 72 7.26 26.90 -1.27
N GLY A 73 8.08 26.74 -2.31
CA GLY A 73 9.51 27.06 -2.28
C GLY A 73 10.41 25.97 -1.70
N ALA A 74 9.86 24.82 -1.29
CA ALA A 74 10.68 23.68 -0.90
C ALA A 74 11.42 23.08 -2.10
N ASN A 75 12.59 22.50 -1.85
CA ASN A 75 13.32 21.75 -2.86
C ASN A 75 12.58 20.44 -3.16
N LEU A 76 12.19 20.27 -4.43
CA LEU A 76 11.41 19.12 -4.86
C LEU A 76 12.20 17.81 -4.82
N VAL A 77 13.52 17.85 -5.07
CA VAL A 77 14.40 16.67 -4.96
C VAL A 77 14.47 16.19 -3.52
N ASP A 78 14.72 17.12 -2.59
CA ASP A 78 14.79 16.80 -1.15
C ASP A 78 13.45 16.23 -0.66
N HIS A 79 12.34 16.85 -1.05
CA HIS A 79 10.99 16.38 -0.71
C HIS A 79 10.73 14.96 -1.25
N CYS A 80 11.10 14.67 -2.50
CA CYS A 80 11.00 13.33 -3.07
C CYS A 80 11.82 12.31 -2.25
N CYS A 81 13.05 12.65 -1.88
CA CYS A 81 13.92 11.80 -1.08
C CYS A 81 13.32 11.52 0.32
N GLU A 82 12.72 12.53 0.94
CA GLU A 82 11.99 12.37 2.20
C GLU A 82 10.78 11.44 2.07
N MET A 83 9.98 11.60 1.02
CA MET A 83 8.81 10.75 0.75
C MET A 83 9.20 9.29 0.47
N LEU A 84 10.33 9.08 -0.19
CA LEU A 84 10.91 7.75 -0.42
C LEU A 84 11.61 7.17 0.81
N GLN A 85 11.85 7.99 1.85
CA GLN A 85 12.52 7.67 3.11
C GLN A 85 14.03 7.42 2.96
N TYR A 86 14.67 8.20 2.10
CA TYR A 86 16.11 8.19 1.86
C TYR A 86 16.69 9.62 1.87
N PRO A 87 16.50 10.40 2.95
CA PRO A 87 17.07 11.75 3.01
C PRO A 87 18.61 11.69 3.08
N ASN A 88 19.30 12.63 2.42
CA ASN A 88 20.77 12.72 2.39
C ASN A 88 21.46 11.50 1.74
N SER A 89 20.80 10.89 0.76
CA SER A 89 21.34 9.74 0.04
C SER A 89 21.76 10.21 -1.33
N GLU A 90 23.06 10.47 -1.52
CA GLU A 90 23.63 10.97 -2.80
C GLU A 90 23.13 10.17 -4.01
N PHE A 91 23.07 8.83 -3.87
CA PHE A 91 22.53 7.97 -4.93
C PHE A 91 21.05 8.25 -5.26
N VAL A 92 20.20 8.43 -4.24
CA VAL A 92 18.76 8.65 -4.46
C VAL A 92 18.50 10.06 -4.94
N GLU A 93 19.24 11.04 -4.43
CA GLU A 93 19.19 12.43 -4.91
C GLU A 93 19.51 12.49 -6.40
N HIS A 94 20.61 11.85 -6.82
CA HIS A 94 21.00 11.78 -8.22
C HIS A 94 19.91 11.14 -9.10
N GLU A 95 19.37 9.98 -8.71
CA GLU A 95 18.33 9.29 -9.49
C GLU A 95 17.02 10.11 -9.55
N ILE A 96 16.71 10.87 -8.50
CA ILE A 96 15.56 11.79 -8.51
C ILE A 96 15.83 13.00 -9.39
N GLU A 97 17.04 13.57 -9.39
CA GLU A 97 17.42 14.66 -10.28
C GLU A 97 17.30 14.25 -11.76
N GLU A 98 17.61 12.99 -12.09
CA GLU A 98 17.44 12.44 -13.44
C GLU A 98 15.96 12.18 -13.79
N TRP A 99 15.18 11.62 -12.86
CA TRP A 99 13.76 11.28 -13.10
C TRP A 99 12.83 12.49 -13.13
N LEU A 100 13.09 13.49 -12.30
CA LEU A 100 12.14 14.56 -11.98
C LEU A 100 11.76 15.46 -13.17
N PRO A 101 12.67 15.87 -14.09
CA PRO A 101 12.32 16.71 -15.23
C PRO A 101 11.24 16.07 -16.11
N ASP A 102 11.46 14.84 -16.55
CA ASP A 102 10.54 14.10 -17.43
C ASP A 102 9.21 13.81 -16.73
N ALA A 103 9.27 13.41 -15.45
CA ALA A 103 8.08 13.16 -14.65
C ALA A 103 7.24 14.43 -14.46
N THR A 104 7.89 15.59 -14.28
CA THR A 104 7.21 16.88 -14.13
C THR A 104 6.58 17.35 -15.43
N GLU A 105 7.26 17.17 -16.56
CA GLU A 105 6.71 17.47 -17.88
C GLU A 105 5.48 16.61 -18.16
N TYR A 106 5.60 15.29 -18.02
CA TYR A 106 4.48 14.35 -18.20
C TYR A 106 3.30 14.66 -17.27
N ALA A 107 3.60 14.92 -15.99
CA ALA A 107 2.60 15.30 -15.00
C ALA A 107 1.81 16.54 -15.42
N LYS A 108 2.51 17.57 -15.92
CA LYS A 108 1.89 18.82 -16.38
C LYS A 108 1.03 18.61 -17.63
N GLU A 109 1.49 17.81 -18.59
CA GLU A 109 0.75 17.53 -19.83
C GLU A 109 -0.55 16.76 -19.58
N ASN A 110 -0.58 15.94 -18.54
CA ASN A 110 -1.69 15.03 -18.24
C ASN A 110 -2.53 15.44 -17.03
N ASP A 111 -2.26 16.61 -16.42
CA ASP A 111 -2.94 17.10 -15.21
C ASP A 111 -2.86 16.10 -14.04
N ILE A 112 -1.68 15.51 -13.84
CA ILE A 112 -1.39 14.53 -12.78
C ILE A 112 -0.47 15.18 -11.75
N SER A 113 -0.63 14.84 -10.47
CA SER A 113 0.33 15.22 -9.44
C SER A 113 1.68 14.49 -9.63
N PRO A 114 2.83 15.20 -9.68
CA PRO A 114 4.14 14.56 -9.68
C PRO A 114 4.37 13.63 -8.47
N MET A 115 3.75 13.94 -7.33
CA MET A 115 3.84 13.10 -6.13
C MET A 115 3.09 11.77 -6.27
N ASN A 116 2.02 11.75 -7.08
CA ASN A 116 1.35 10.49 -7.43
C ASN A 116 2.27 9.64 -8.31
N LEU A 117 2.94 10.22 -9.31
CA LEU A 117 3.90 9.50 -10.15
C LEU A 117 5.06 8.94 -9.31
N LEU A 118 5.65 9.75 -8.44
CA LEU A 118 6.70 9.29 -7.52
C LEU A 118 6.24 8.09 -6.68
N TYR A 119 5.03 8.15 -6.12
CA TYR A 119 4.47 7.04 -5.35
C TYR A 119 4.25 5.79 -6.20
N TRP A 120 3.70 5.96 -7.40
CA TRP A 120 3.33 4.84 -8.25
C TRP A 120 4.56 4.13 -8.83
N GLU A 121 5.51 4.88 -9.35
CA GLU A 121 6.68 4.33 -10.04
C GLU A 121 7.71 3.82 -9.03
N GLN A 122 8.11 4.66 -8.08
CA GLN A 122 9.23 4.35 -7.21
C GLN A 122 8.83 3.49 -6.01
N ARG A 123 7.70 3.84 -5.36
CA ARG A 123 7.26 3.15 -4.14
C ARG A 123 6.44 1.89 -4.46
N MET A 124 5.42 2.03 -5.29
CA MET A 124 4.53 0.91 -5.63
C MET A 124 5.17 -0.07 -6.59
N GLY A 125 6.06 0.35 -7.49
CA GLY A 125 6.87 -0.58 -8.29
C GLY A 125 7.68 -1.54 -7.42
N ARG A 126 8.43 -1.01 -6.45
CA ARG A 126 9.20 -1.84 -5.50
C ARG A 126 8.30 -2.76 -4.66
N TRP A 127 7.21 -2.24 -4.10
CA TRP A 127 6.33 -3.04 -3.24
C TRP A 127 5.57 -4.11 -4.04
N GLY A 128 5.11 -3.73 -5.23
CA GLY A 128 4.40 -4.57 -6.20
C GLY A 128 5.26 -5.67 -6.81
N ALA A 129 6.59 -5.51 -6.88
CA ALA A 129 7.49 -6.58 -7.29
C ALA A 129 7.83 -7.52 -6.12
N LEU A 130 8.20 -6.98 -4.96
CA LEU A 130 8.72 -7.78 -3.85
C LEU A 130 7.65 -8.59 -3.12
N ALA A 131 6.46 -8.02 -2.91
CA ALA A 131 5.43 -8.70 -2.11
C ALA A 131 4.82 -9.92 -2.82
N PRO A 132 4.51 -9.89 -4.13
CA PRO A 132 4.06 -11.09 -4.86
C PRO A 132 5.15 -12.13 -5.01
N ARG A 133 6.40 -11.73 -5.31
CA ARG A 133 7.55 -12.65 -5.41
C ARG A 133 7.71 -13.55 -4.17
N GLU A 134 7.53 -12.97 -2.99
CA GLU A 134 7.62 -13.72 -1.72
C GLU A 134 6.46 -14.68 -1.48
N LYS A 135 5.30 -14.43 -2.10
CA LYS A 135 4.09 -15.24 -1.94
C LYS A 135 3.99 -16.35 -2.98
N ASP A 136 4.72 -16.22 -4.09
CA ASP A 136 4.58 -17.05 -5.28
C ASP A 136 4.94 -18.53 -5.07
N ILE A 137 5.76 -18.83 -4.05
CA ILE A 137 6.02 -20.21 -3.59
C ILE A 137 4.77 -20.90 -3.02
N ALA A 138 3.81 -20.14 -2.50
CA ALA A 138 2.72 -20.65 -1.68
C ALA A 138 1.33 -20.44 -2.28
N ILE A 139 1.15 -19.42 -3.14
CA ILE A 139 -0.17 -19.06 -3.67
C ILE A 139 -0.09 -18.56 -5.10
N ARG A 140 -1.15 -18.82 -5.87
CA ARG A 140 -1.50 -18.00 -7.03
C ARG A 140 -2.44 -16.90 -6.59
N GLY A 141 -2.05 -15.66 -6.88
CA GLY A 141 -2.76 -14.47 -6.44
C GLY A 141 -3.33 -13.67 -7.59
N VAL A 142 -4.51 -13.09 -7.38
CA VAL A 142 -5.05 -12.02 -8.23
C VAL A 142 -5.30 -10.78 -7.38
N SER A 143 -4.95 -9.62 -7.94
CA SER A 143 -5.26 -8.32 -7.36
C SER A 143 -6.23 -7.62 -8.30
N PRO A 144 -7.56 -7.66 -8.05
CA PRO A 144 -8.55 -7.06 -8.92
C PRO A 144 -8.30 -5.56 -9.17
N PHE A 145 -7.70 -4.89 -8.19
CA PHE A 145 -7.33 -3.49 -8.26
C PHE A 145 -6.06 -3.20 -9.08
N SER A 146 -5.28 -4.22 -9.42
CA SER A 146 -4.12 -4.10 -10.31
C SER A 146 -4.51 -4.30 -11.77
N ASN A 147 -5.54 -3.56 -12.21
CA ASN A 147 -6.04 -3.56 -13.57
C ASN A 147 -5.59 -2.27 -14.28
N TYR A 148 -4.90 -2.39 -15.41
CA TYR A 148 -4.34 -1.24 -16.13
C TYR A 148 -5.35 -0.10 -16.37
N ASN A 149 -6.56 -0.41 -16.82
CA ASN A 149 -7.58 0.60 -17.07
C ASN A 149 -8.02 1.30 -15.78
N LEU A 150 -8.20 0.52 -14.71
CA LEU A 150 -8.54 1.08 -13.40
C LEU A 150 -7.41 1.95 -12.85
N LEU A 151 -6.16 1.51 -13.00
CA LEU A 151 -4.98 2.27 -12.62
C LEU A 151 -4.94 3.62 -13.35
N LEU A 152 -4.96 3.62 -14.68
CA LEU A 152 -4.91 4.86 -15.44
C LEU A 152 -6.08 5.79 -15.14
N THR A 153 -7.29 5.24 -14.97
CA THR A 153 -8.47 6.03 -14.61
C THR A 153 -8.28 6.74 -13.28
N VAL A 154 -7.70 6.07 -12.29
CA VAL A 154 -7.46 6.66 -10.96
C VAL A 154 -6.35 7.69 -11.01
N LEU A 155 -5.31 7.45 -11.83
CA LEU A 155 -4.21 8.38 -12.00
C LEU A 155 -4.67 9.71 -12.63
N SER A 156 -5.65 9.66 -13.53
CA SER A 156 -6.27 10.85 -14.14
C SER A 156 -7.33 11.56 -13.27
N VAL A 157 -7.62 11.03 -12.07
CA VAL A 157 -8.55 11.68 -11.15
C VAL A 157 -7.80 12.73 -10.34
N ASP A 158 -8.41 13.92 -10.21
CA ASP A 158 -7.93 14.98 -9.32
C ASP A 158 -7.61 14.40 -7.93
N SER A 159 -6.36 14.61 -7.50
CA SER A 159 -5.83 14.18 -6.21
C SER A 159 -6.69 14.61 -5.01
N ALA A 160 -7.44 15.72 -5.11
CA ALA A 160 -8.37 16.15 -4.07
C ALA A 160 -9.47 15.09 -3.81
N ARG A 161 -9.92 14.39 -4.86
CA ARG A 161 -10.94 13.33 -4.78
C ARG A 161 -10.41 12.00 -4.24
N LEU A 162 -9.10 11.83 -4.20
CA LEU A 162 -8.40 10.67 -3.63
C LEU A 162 -8.06 10.89 -2.15
N SER A 163 -8.11 12.13 -1.68
CA SER A 163 -7.63 12.53 -0.36
C SER A 163 -8.72 12.45 0.72
N PRO A 164 -8.34 12.29 2.00
CA PRO A 164 -9.25 12.50 3.12
C PRO A 164 -9.82 13.94 3.12
N PRO A 165 -10.97 14.19 3.77
CA PRO A 165 -11.73 13.24 4.60
C PRO A 165 -12.72 12.36 3.82
N ASN A 166 -13.08 12.75 2.60
CA ASN A 166 -14.25 12.18 1.93
C ASN A 166 -13.92 10.98 1.02
N HIS A 167 -12.70 10.94 0.45
CA HIS A 167 -12.30 9.94 -0.54
C HIS A 167 -13.36 9.76 -1.63
N ASP A 168 -13.77 10.88 -2.24
CA ASP A 168 -14.95 10.99 -3.11
C ASP A 168 -14.99 9.92 -4.20
N LEU A 169 -13.85 9.53 -4.77
CA LEU A 169 -13.79 8.47 -5.78
C LEU A 169 -14.31 7.13 -5.23
N ILE A 170 -13.74 6.65 -4.12
CA ILE A 170 -14.12 5.36 -3.54
C ILE A 170 -15.52 5.43 -2.94
N SER A 171 -15.87 6.54 -2.30
CA SER A 171 -17.22 6.80 -1.79
C SER A 171 -18.26 6.71 -2.91
N GLY A 172 -18.02 7.37 -4.05
CA GLY A 172 -18.93 7.35 -5.19
C GLY A 172 -19.04 5.97 -5.86
N VAL A 173 -17.93 5.23 -5.97
CA VAL A 173 -17.96 3.84 -6.47
C VAL A 173 -18.81 2.94 -5.56
N ILE A 174 -18.69 3.11 -4.24
CA ILE A 174 -19.50 2.36 -3.28
C ILE A 174 -20.99 2.74 -3.42
N GLU A 175 -21.32 4.02 -3.50
CA GLU A 175 -22.71 4.48 -3.66
C GLU A 175 -23.36 3.94 -4.93
N GLU A 176 -22.62 3.91 -6.03
CA GLU A 176 -23.12 3.47 -7.33
C GLU A 176 -23.23 1.94 -7.44
N LYS A 177 -22.26 1.20 -6.90
CA LYS A 177 -22.17 -0.26 -7.11
C LYS A 177 -22.74 -1.09 -5.97
N TRP A 178 -22.54 -0.64 -4.73
CA TRP A 178 -22.94 -1.37 -3.53
C TRP A 178 -23.34 -0.40 -2.41
N PRO A 179 -24.42 0.39 -2.60
CA PRO A 179 -24.85 1.40 -1.63
C PRO A 179 -25.11 0.81 -0.24
N GLU A 180 -25.49 -0.46 -0.14
CA GLU A 180 -25.66 -1.18 1.11
C GLU A 180 -24.39 -1.24 1.96
N LEU A 181 -23.20 -1.10 1.37
CA LEU A 181 -21.94 -1.09 2.12
C LEU A 181 -21.77 0.16 2.98
N ARG A 182 -22.51 1.25 2.70
CA ARG A 182 -22.51 2.48 3.52
C ARG A 182 -22.96 2.23 4.96
N ARG A 183 -23.68 1.13 5.23
CA ARG A 183 -24.10 0.75 6.58
C ARG A 183 -22.94 0.30 7.48
N TYR A 184 -21.79 -0.04 6.90
CA TYR A 184 -20.62 -0.48 7.64
C TYR A 184 -19.69 0.70 7.93
N THR A 185 -19.19 0.75 9.17
CA THR A 185 -18.15 1.70 9.53
C THR A 185 -16.81 1.23 8.95
N VAL A 186 -16.25 2.01 8.04
CA VAL A 186 -14.89 1.78 7.51
C VAL A 186 -13.88 2.19 8.59
N ASN A 187 -12.97 1.28 8.97
CA ASN A 187 -11.97 1.48 10.03
C ASN A 187 -12.58 2.08 11.32
N PRO A 188 -13.46 1.35 12.04
CA PRO A 188 -14.08 1.86 13.26
C PRO A 188 -12.99 2.29 14.24
N SER A 189 -12.89 3.60 14.49
CA SER A 189 -11.83 4.16 15.32
C SER A 189 -12.01 3.65 16.75
N LYS A 190 -11.05 2.87 17.25
CA LYS A 190 -11.04 2.51 18.68
C LYS A 190 -10.71 3.70 19.58
N ASN A 191 -10.14 4.79 19.03
CA ASN A 191 -9.83 6.03 19.76
C ASN A 191 -9.70 7.25 18.80
N PRO A 192 -10.61 8.24 18.85
CA PRO A 192 -10.61 9.40 17.94
C PRO A 192 -9.39 10.33 18.12
N LEU A 193 -8.80 10.40 19.31
CA LEU A 193 -7.56 11.18 19.53
C LEU A 193 -6.37 10.57 18.79
N LYS A 194 -6.25 9.23 18.75
CA LYS A 194 -5.17 8.56 18.00
C LYS A 194 -5.30 8.75 16.50
N ALA A 195 -6.52 8.77 15.97
CA ALA A 195 -6.78 9.03 14.55
C ALA A 195 -6.44 10.49 14.17
N LYS A 196 -6.76 11.45 15.04
CA LYS A 196 -6.43 12.87 14.83
C LYS A 196 -4.93 13.13 14.87
N ILE A 197 -4.20 12.51 15.80
CA ILE A 197 -2.72 12.63 15.88
C ILE A 197 -2.04 11.98 14.68
N ALA A 198 -2.52 10.80 14.24
CA ALA A 198 -1.94 10.11 13.09
C ALA A 198 -2.15 10.87 11.76
N SER A 199 -3.27 11.60 11.62
CA SER A 199 -3.58 12.38 10.41
C SER A 199 -2.88 13.73 10.33
N THR A 200 -2.32 14.24 11.43
CA THR A 200 -1.61 15.53 11.49
C THR A 200 -0.10 15.40 11.66
N ALA A 201 0.41 14.20 11.96
CA ALA A 201 1.84 13.97 12.13
C ALA A 201 2.53 13.86 10.76
N PRO A 202 3.73 14.47 10.57
CA PRO A 202 4.54 14.20 9.40
C PRO A 202 4.71 12.70 9.20
N TYR A 203 4.64 12.21 7.97
CA TYR A 203 4.65 10.78 7.63
C TYR A 203 5.76 9.95 8.33
N PRO A 204 6.99 10.47 8.55
CA PRO A 204 8.01 9.78 9.34
C PRO A 204 7.61 9.60 10.83
N VAL A 205 7.01 10.62 11.44
CA VAL A 205 6.56 10.64 12.84
C VAL A 205 5.34 9.74 13.01
N GLU A 206 4.39 9.78 12.09
CA GLU A 206 3.23 8.87 12.09
C GLU A 206 3.67 7.40 12.10
N ARG A 207 4.67 7.05 11.26
CA ARG A 207 5.19 5.70 11.19
C ARG A 207 5.95 5.30 12.46
N PHE A 208 6.75 6.20 13.03
CA PHE A 208 7.40 5.99 14.33
C PHE A 208 6.37 5.76 15.44
N LEU A 209 5.33 6.59 15.51
CA LEU A 209 4.24 6.44 16.48
C LEU A 209 3.46 5.13 16.28
N ARG A 210 3.25 4.69 15.04
CA ARG A 210 2.65 3.38 14.73
C ARG A 210 3.56 2.24 15.18
N TYR A 211 4.88 2.34 14.98
CA TYR A 211 5.86 1.36 15.43
C TYR A 211 5.93 1.25 16.96
N VAL A 212 5.98 2.39 17.66
CA VAL A 212 5.98 2.44 19.13
C VAL A 212 4.67 1.86 19.70
N ASN A 213 3.51 2.24 19.15
CA ASN A 213 2.22 1.69 19.59
C ASN A 213 2.10 0.17 19.34
N ALA A 214 2.71 -0.36 18.29
CA ALA A 214 2.72 -1.80 17.99
C ALA A 214 3.64 -2.61 18.90
N LYS A 215 4.57 -1.98 19.63
CA LYS A 215 5.42 -2.62 20.64
C LYS A 215 4.92 -2.48 22.07
N MET A 216 3.99 -1.55 22.32
CA MET A 216 3.40 -1.31 23.64
C MET A 216 2.07 -2.08 23.86
N ASN A 217 1.61 -2.85 22.87
CA ASN A 217 0.52 -3.82 23.00
C ASN A 217 1.04 -5.19 22.62
#